data_AF-A0A3N5KEC1-F1
#
_entry.id   AF-A0A3N5KEC1-F1
#
_cell.length_a   1.000
_cell.length_b   1.000
_cell.length_c   1.000
_cell.angle_alpha   90.00
_cell.angle_beta   90.00
_cell.angle_gamma   90.00
#
_symmetry.space_group_name_H-M   'P 1'
#
loop_
_entity.id
_entity.type
_entity.pdbx_description
1 polymer ?
#
loop_
_entity_poly.entity_id
_entity_poly.type
_entity_poly.pdbx_seq_one_letter_code
_entity_poly.pdbx_strand_id
1 'polypeptide(L)'
;MFFLKIRKEGNMPTGLKRITIGLALFVGFALLIPSLLQAQPQRMSVEERVKMLKGSLKLTDEQSNKITTILEDMREEMTTAVKDIRDNPDSMKAIRREMMKKTDESIKSVLTEEQAKKYDTMMKERRPRMGRRTQ
;
A
#
# COMPACT_ATOMS: atom_id res chain seq x y z
N MET A 1 4.14 -50.82 -29.05
CA MET A 1 3.10 -50.93 -30.10
C MET A 1 1.99 -51.81 -29.53
N PHE A 2 0.74 -51.41 -29.25
CA PHE A 2 -0.12 -50.33 -29.73
C PHE A 2 -1.22 -50.04 -28.66
N PHE A 3 -1.53 -48.77 -28.49
CA PHE A 3 -2.86 -48.16 -28.35
C PHE A 3 -3.97 -48.78 -27.47
N LEU A 4 -4.33 -48.02 -26.43
CA LEU A 4 -5.67 -47.49 -26.13
C LEU A 4 -6.86 -48.08 -26.94
N LYS A 5 -7.76 -48.78 -26.25
CA LYS A 5 -9.18 -48.84 -26.62
C LYS A 5 -10.05 -48.70 -25.38
N ILE A 6 -10.39 -47.46 -25.07
CA ILE A 6 -11.50 -47.09 -24.19
C ILE A 6 -12.83 -47.41 -24.92
N ARG A 7 -13.82 -47.93 -24.16
CA ARG A 7 -15.26 -47.53 -24.16
C ARG A 7 -16.28 -48.67 -24.30
N LYS A 8 -17.07 -48.89 -23.24
CA LYS A 8 -18.55 -48.80 -23.21
C LYS A 8 -19.01 -48.91 -21.74
N GLU A 9 -19.27 -47.78 -21.09
CA GLU A 9 -20.61 -47.19 -20.89
C GLU A 9 -21.53 -48.00 -19.98
N GLY A 10 -21.43 -47.70 -18.67
CA GLY A 10 -22.51 -47.85 -17.72
C GLY A 10 -23.05 -46.47 -17.37
N ASN A 11 -24.09 -46.06 -18.09
CA ASN A 11 -24.88 -44.86 -17.87
C ASN A 11 -25.50 -44.91 -16.46
N MET A 12 -25.11 -44.01 -15.55
CA MET A 12 -25.76 -43.84 -14.25
C MET A 12 -26.61 -42.56 -14.26
N PRO A 13 -27.92 -42.67 -14.00
CA PRO A 13 -28.80 -41.51 -13.97
C PRO A 13 -28.70 -40.73 -12.65
N THR A 14 -28.90 -39.43 -12.82
CA THR A 14 -29.35 -38.42 -11.84
C THR A 14 -28.39 -38.06 -10.71
N GLY A 15 -27.42 -37.21 -11.07
CA GLY A 15 -27.39 -35.84 -10.57
C GLY A 15 -27.01 -35.63 -9.11
N LEU A 16 -25.74 -35.24 -8.93
CA LEU A 16 -25.29 -34.33 -7.87
C LEU A 16 -25.28 -34.91 -6.45
N LYS A 17 -24.14 -35.52 -6.05
CA LYS A 17 -23.38 -35.24 -4.81
C LYS A 17 -22.48 -36.42 -4.38
N ARG A 18 -21.24 -36.06 -3.99
CA ARG A 18 -20.36 -36.69 -2.99
C ARG A 18 -19.33 -37.71 -3.49
N ILE A 19 -18.20 -37.12 -3.89
CA ILE A 19 -16.83 -37.57 -3.66
C ILE A 19 -16.63 -37.89 -2.18
N THR A 20 -16.37 -39.15 -1.85
CA THR A 20 -15.66 -39.61 -0.63
C THR A 20 -15.11 -41.01 -0.98
N ILE A 21 -13.79 -41.23 -1.03
CA ILE A 21 -12.89 -41.85 -0.03
C ILE A 21 -11.52 -41.88 -0.75
N GLY A 22 -10.33 -41.52 -0.26
CA GLY A 22 -9.75 -41.45 1.09
C GLY A 22 -8.59 -42.47 1.22
N LEU A 23 -7.37 -42.00 1.55
CA LEU A 23 -6.14 -42.72 2.02
C LEU A 23 -5.30 -43.49 0.96
N ALA A 24 -3.94 -43.51 0.93
CA ALA A 24 -2.90 -43.29 1.95
C ALA A 24 -1.46 -43.13 1.34
N LEU A 25 -0.65 -42.22 1.94
CA LEU A 25 0.77 -42.31 2.37
C LEU A 25 1.91 -42.65 1.36
N PHE A 26 3.12 -42.06 1.31
CA PHE A 26 3.84 -40.93 1.93
C PHE A 26 5.24 -40.83 1.25
N VAL A 27 6.02 -39.77 1.56
CA VAL A 27 7.44 -39.47 1.19
C VAL A 27 7.62 -38.71 -0.14
N GLY A 28 8.17 -37.50 -0.23
CA GLY A 28 8.78 -36.60 0.76
C GLY A 28 9.39 -35.39 0.02
N PHE A 29 9.22 -34.19 0.59
CA PHE A 29 10.03 -32.98 0.35
C PHE A 29 9.97 -32.31 -1.04
N ALA A 30 8.93 -31.50 -1.29
CA ALA A 30 8.99 -30.39 -2.24
C ALA A 30 8.18 -29.20 -1.72
N LEU A 31 8.84 -28.37 -0.91
CA LEU A 31 8.61 -26.93 -0.77
C LEU A 31 7.18 -26.48 -0.39
N LEU A 32 6.87 -26.62 0.89
CA LEU A 32 6.04 -25.64 1.62
C LEU A 32 6.70 -24.26 1.47
N ILE A 33 6.22 -23.41 0.56
CA ILE A 33 6.51 -21.98 0.55
C ILE A 33 5.28 -21.23 1.08
N PRO A 34 5.11 -21.05 2.40
CA PRO A 34 4.27 -19.98 2.90
C PRO A 34 5.08 -18.67 2.79
N SER A 35 5.23 -18.14 1.58
CA SER A 35 5.91 -16.85 1.38
C SER A 35 5.29 -16.09 0.22
N LEU A 36 4.03 -15.68 0.38
CA LEU A 36 3.50 -14.53 -0.39
C LEU A 36 2.32 -13.82 0.27
N LEU A 37 2.23 -13.78 1.61
CA LEU A 37 1.77 -12.54 2.22
C LEU A 37 2.96 -11.59 2.22
N GLN A 38 3.26 -11.01 1.05
CA GLN A 38 3.98 -9.73 1.06
C GLN A 38 3.10 -8.81 1.90
N ALA A 39 3.54 -8.49 3.12
CA ALA A 39 3.06 -7.33 3.84
C ALA A 39 3.42 -6.12 2.97
N GLN A 40 2.58 -5.84 1.98
CA GLN A 40 2.60 -4.58 1.23
C GLN A 40 2.62 -3.49 2.31
N PRO A 41 3.57 -2.54 2.27
CA PRO A 41 3.55 -1.42 3.20
C PRO A 41 2.17 -0.80 3.12
N GLN A 42 1.35 -0.96 4.17
CA GLN A 42 0.00 -0.40 4.16
C GLN A 42 0.15 1.10 3.92
N ARG A 43 -0.35 1.57 2.78
CA ARG A 43 -0.45 2.99 2.51
C ARG A 43 -1.41 3.54 3.55
N MET A 44 -0.88 4.35 4.46
CA MET A 44 -1.66 5.01 5.48
C MET A 44 -2.76 5.85 4.83
N SER A 45 -3.97 5.78 5.39
CA SER A 45 -5.08 6.59 4.89
C SER A 45 -4.88 8.08 5.24
N VAL A 46 -5.65 8.97 4.60
CA VAL A 46 -5.60 10.40 4.94
C VAL A 46 -6.04 10.61 6.38
N GLU A 47 -7.11 9.94 6.79
CA GLU A 47 -7.70 10.01 8.13
C GLU A 47 -6.71 9.54 9.20
N GLU A 48 -6.01 8.42 8.94
CA GLU A 48 -4.95 7.93 9.83
C GLU A 48 -3.80 8.91 9.94
N ARG A 49 -3.38 9.51 8.81
CA ARG A 49 -2.32 10.53 8.79
C ARG A 49 -2.72 11.77 9.59
N VAL A 50 -3.95 12.26 9.41
CA VAL A 50 -4.49 13.39 10.17
C VAL A 50 -4.58 13.05 11.66
N LYS A 51 -5.05 11.85 12.01
CA LYS A 51 -5.12 11.39 13.41
C LYS A 51 -3.75 11.40 14.09
N MET A 52 -2.69 10.94 13.40
CA MET A 52 -1.33 11.02 13.92
C MET A 52 -0.86 12.47 14.09
N LEU A 53 -1.10 13.34 13.10
CA LEU A 53 -0.72 14.75 13.17
C LEU A 53 -1.47 15.47 14.30
N LYS A 54 -2.75 15.18 14.48
CA LYS A 54 -3.59 15.70 15.55
C LYS A 54 -3.02 15.35 16.93
N GLY A 55 -2.68 14.07 17.15
CA GLY A 55 -2.06 13.65 18.41
C GLY A 55 -0.65 14.24 18.61
N SER A 56 0.15 14.31 17.55
CA SER A 56 1.55 14.76 17.65
C SER A 56 1.66 16.27 17.84
N LEU A 57 0.85 17.06 17.14
CA LEU A 57 0.90 18.52 17.15
C LEU A 57 -0.18 19.16 18.02
N LYS A 58 -1.05 18.34 18.64
CA LYS A 58 -2.22 18.81 19.41
C LYS A 58 -3.08 19.77 18.56
N LEU A 59 -3.43 19.34 17.36
CA LEU A 59 -4.22 20.15 16.42
C LEU A 59 -5.64 20.38 16.94
N THR A 60 -6.19 21.56 16.66
CA THR A 60 -7.63 21.80 16.84
C THR A 60 -8.44 21.04 15.79
N ASP A 61 -9.76 20.94 15.99
CA ASP A 61 -10.66 20.32 15.01
C ASP A 61 -10.66 21.07 13.68
N GLU A 62 -10.64 22.41 13.73
CA GLU A 62 -10.57 23.25 12.53
C GLU A 62 -9.26 23.03 11.75
N GLN A 63 -8.12 22.98 12.45
CA GLN A 63 -6.83 22.70 11.81
C GLN A 63 -6.81 21.29 11.21
N SER A 64 -7.38 20.31 11.92
CA SER A 64 -7.47 18.93 11.46
C SER A 64 -8.28 18.84 10.17
N ASN A 65 -9.44 19.51 10.11
CA ASN A 65 -10.30 19.53 8.92
C ASN A 65 -9.60 20.16 7.71
N LYS A 66 -8.93 21.30 7.90
CA LYS A 66 -8.15 21.95 6.82
C LYS A 66 -7.02 21.05 6.32
N ILE A 67 -6.32 20.36 7.23
CA ILE A 67 -5.25 19.43 6.87
C ILE A 67 -5.80 18.19 6.15
N THR A 68 -6.99 17.69 6.52
CA THR A 68 -7.67 16.61 5.77
C THR A 68 -7.86 17.01 4.31
N THR A 69 -8.46 18.18 4.04
CA THR A 69 -8.67 18.68 2.68
C THR A 69 -7.36 18.79 1.90
N ILE A 70 -6.31 19.40 2.49
CA ILE A 70 -4.99 19.51 1.85
C ILE A 70 -4.44 18.13 1.44
N LEU A 71 -4.60 17.12 2.30
CA LEU A 71 -4.09 15.78 2.05
C LEU A 71 -4.93 14.99 1.04
N GLU A 72 -6.24 15.23 0.98
CA GLU A 72 -7.14 14.68 -0.03
C GLU A 72 -6.83 15.25 -1.41
N ASP A 73 -6.70 16.58 -1.51
CA ASP A 73 -6.34 17.27 -2.76
C ASP A 73 -4.99 16.76 -3.28
N MET A 74 -3.98 16.66 -2.41
CA MET A 74 -2.68 16.09 -2.77
C MET A 74 -2.81 14.64 -3.27
N ARG A 75 -3.67 13.83 -2.64
CA ARG A 75 -3.87 12.44 -3.05
C ARG A 75 -4.49 12.36 -4.45
N GLU A 76 -5.45 13.22 -4.75
CA GLU A 76 -6.06 13.31 -6.07
C GLU A 76 -5.07 13.79 -7.13
N GLU A 77 -4.37 14.91 -6.87
CA GLU A 77 -3.32 15.44 -7.75
C GLU A 77 -2.26 14.37 -8.06
N MET A 78 -1.85 13.59 -7.07
CA MET A 78 -0.85 12.54 -7.27
C MET A 78 -1.43 11.38 -8.08
N THR A 79 -2.69 11.04 -7.88
CA THR A 79 -3.36 9.99 -8.65
C THR A 79 -3.45 10.37 -10.13
N THR A 80 -3.74 11.63 -10.42
CA THR A 80 -3.78 12.17 -11.78
C THR A 80 -2.38 12.23 -12.40
N ALA A 81 -1.40 12.81 -11.70
CA ALA A 81 -0.02 12.88 -12.18
C ALA A 81 0.61 11.50 -12.43
N VAL A 82 0.24 10.49 -11.63
CA VAL A 82 0.68 9.10 -11.85
C VAL A 82 0.08 8.50 -13.13
N LYS A 83 -1.18 8.80 -13.44
CA LYS A 83 -1.84 8.32 -14.67
C LYS A 83 -1.21 8.92 -15.91
N ASP A 84 -0.82 10.20 -15.84
CA ASP A 84 -0.24 10.93 -16.96
C ASP A 84 1.21 10.51 -17.25
N ILE A 85 1.91 9.98 -16.24
CA ILE A 85 3.31 9.58 -16.33
C ILE A 85 3.41 8.07 -16.24
N ARG A 86 3.10 7.39 -17.34
CA ARG A 86 3.21 5.93 -17.42
C ARG A 86 4.65 5.43 -17.55
N ASP A 87 5.53 6.19 -18.21
CA ASP A 87 6.81 5.64 -18.71
C ASP A 87 8.08 6.41 -18.32
N ASN A 88 8.02 7.40 -17.42
CA ASN A 88 9.21 8.15 -17.00
C ASN A 88 9.42 8.11 -15.47
N PRO A 89 10.30 7.25 -14.94
CA PRO A 89 10.53 7.13 -13.50
C PRO A 89 11.24 8.35 -12.88
N ASP A 90 11.99 9.12 -13.66
CA ASP A 90 12.70 10.32 -13.17
C ASP A 90 11.75 11.50 -12.98
N SER A 91 10.79 11.69 -13.89
CA SER A 91 9.76 12.73 -13.73
C SER A 91 8.85 12.45 -12.53
N MET A 92 8.54 11.18 -12.26
CA MET A 92 7.83 10.77 -11.05
C MET A 92 8.53 11.18 -9.75
N LYS A 93 9.87 11.11 -9.71
CA LYS A 93 10.65 11.51 -8.53
C LYS A 93 10.65 13.04 -8.36
N ALA A 94 10.67 13.79 -9.45
CA ALA A 94 10.59 15.25 -9.42
C ALA A 94 9.22 15.71 -8.89
N ILE A 95 8.13 15.18 -9.47
CA ILE A 95 6.76 15.53 -9.09
C ILE A 95 6.47 15.16 -7.64
N ARG A 96 6.86 13.96 -7.21
CA ARG A 96 6.71 13.60 -5.79
C ARG A 96 7.43 14.58 -4.86
N ARG A 97 8.62 15.06 -5.23
CA ARG A 97 9.35 16.05 -4.41
C ARG A 97 8.64 17.39 -4.37
N GLU A 98 8.14 17.86 -5.51
CA GLU A 98 7.42 19.11 -5.61
C GLU A 98 6.10 19.06 -4.83
N MET A 99 5.32 18.01 -5.02
CA MET A 99 4.07 17.79 -4.29
C MET A 99 4.29 17.71 -2.78
N MET A 100 5.33 17.02 -2.33
CA MET A 100 5.64 16.97 -0.89
C MET A 100 5.97 18.35 -0.34
N LYS A 101 6.76 19.17 -1.05
CA LYS A 101 7.04 20.56 -0.64
C LYS A 101 5.78 21.40 -0.56
N LYS A 102 4.96 21.36 -1.62
CA LYS A 102 3.67 22.08 -1.68
C LYS A 102 2.76 21.69 -0.51
N THR A 103 2.63 20.39 -0.25
CA THR A 103 1.83 19.89 0.89
C THR A 103 2.40 20.34 2.23
N ASP A 104 3.72 20.28 2.42
CA ASP A 104 4.37 20.70 3.67
C ASP A 104 4.13 22.20 3.93
N GLU A 105 4.23 23.04 2.90
CA GLU A 105 3.95 24.48 2.97
C GLU A 105 2.48 24.75 3.30
N SER A 106 1.55 24.09 2.60
CA SER A 106 0.12 24.21 2.87
C SER A 106 -0.22 23.77 4.29
N ILE A 107 0.33 22.66 4.79
CA ILE A 107 0.11 22.23 6.17
C ILE A 107 0.62 23.30 7.14
N LYS A 108 1.83 23.82 6.96
CA LYS A 108 2.41 24.85 7.85
C LYS A 108 1.59 26.13 7.93
N SER A 109 0.96 26.56 6.83
CA SER A 109 0.10 27.75 6.83
C SER A 109 -1.13 27.63 7.74
N VAL A 110 -1.53 26.40 8.10
CA VAL A 110 -2.66 26.10 8.99
C VAL A 110 -2.20 25.91 10.44
N LEU A 111 -0.91 25.72 10.66
CA LEU A 111 -0.31 25.49 11.98
C LEU A 111 0.06 26.81 12.66
N THR A 112 0.10 26.79 13.99
CA THR A 112 0.78 27.85 14.74
C THR A 112 2.30 27.71 14.58
N GLU A 113 3.05 28.76 14.92
CA GLU A 113 4.52 28.74 14.82
C GLU A 113 5.16 27.60 15.62
N GLU A 114 4.66 27.34 16.84
CA GLU A 114 5.14 26.25 17.69
C GLU A 114 4.85 24.87 17.10
N GLN A 115 3.64 24.68 16.55
CA GLN A 115 3.25 23.45 15.88
C GLN A 115 4.07 23.22 14.60
N ALA A 116 4.34 24.27 13.83
CA ALA A 116 5.15 24.21 12.62
C ALA A 116 6.60 23.79 12.92
N LYS A 117 7.22 24.32 13.99
CA LYS A 117 8.56 23.89 14.46
C LYS A 117 8.60 22.41 14.82
N LYS A 118 7.57 21.91 15.51
CA LYS A 118 7.46 20.49 15.85
C LYS A 118 7.27 19.63 14.60
N TYR A 119 6.40 20.07 13.69
CA TYR A 119 6.18 19.40 12.40
C TYR A 119 7.49 19.29 11.59
N ASP A 120 8.27 20.36 11.52
CA ASP A 120 9.56 20.37 10.83
C ASP A 120 10.56 19.36 11.41
N THR A 121 10.58 19.24 12.74
CA THR A 121 11.42 18.27 13.44
C THR A 121 10.99 16.85 13.07
N MET A 122 9.68 16.56 13.12
CA MET A 122 9.13 15.26 12.71
C MET A 122 9.45 14.91 11.25
N MET A 123 9.38 15.87 10.33
CA MET A 123 9.70 15.64 8.92
C MET A 123 11.18 15.39 8.69
N LYS A 124 12.06 16.10 9.41
CA LYS A 124 13.52 15.87 9.36
C LYS A 124 13.90 14.47 9.86
N GLU A 125 13.24 13.98 10.91
CA GLU A 125 13.46 12.63 11.44
C GLU A 125 12.94 11.53 10.51
N ARG A 126 11.81 11.77 9.83
CA ARG A 126 11.21 10.84 8.87
C ARG A 126 11.94 10.77 7.54
N ARG A 127 12.69 11.81 7.17
CA ARG A 127 13.47 11.81 5.94
C ARG A 127 14.49 10.66 6.05
N PRO A 128 14.40 9.62 5.19
CA PRO A 128 15.32 8.50 5.29
C PRO A 128 16.73 9.06 5.21
N ARG A 129 17.58 8.72 6.18
CA ARG A 129 19.01 9.04 6.16
C ARG A 129 19.61 8.33 4.94
N MET A 130 19.49 8.93 3.77
CA MET A 130 20.18 8.57 2.53
C MET A 130 21.67 8.87 2.73
N GLY A 131 22.33 8.09 3.60
CA GLY A 131 23.71 8.34 3.98
C GLY A 131 24.36 7.27 4.85
N ARG A 132 23.72 6.12 5.10
CA ARG A 132 24.35 4.97 5.79
C ARG A 132 24.17 3.65 5.04
N ARG A 133 24.31 3.67 3.72
CA ARG A 133 24.30 2.47 2.87
C ARG A 133 25.47 2.41 1.88
N THR A 134 26.49 3.22 2.10
CA THR A 134 27.77 3.20 1.38
C THR A 134 28.89 3.54 2.37
N GLN A 135 29.32 2.55 3.15
CA GLN A 135 30.70 2.37 3.60
C GLN A 135 30.94 0.86 3.65
#